data_AF-W6QID6-F1
#
_entry.id   AF-W6QID6-F1
#
_cell.length_a   1.000
_cell.length_b   1.000
_cell.length_c   1.000
_cell.angle_alpha   90.00
_cell.angle_beta   90.00
_cell.angle_gamma   90.00
#
_symmetry.space_group_name_H-M   'P 1'
#
loop_
_entity.id
_entity.type
_entity.pdbx_description
1 polymer ?
#
loop_
_entity_poly.entity_id
_entity_poly.type
_entity_poly.pdbx_seq_one_letter_code
_entity_poly.pdbx_strand_id
1 'polypeptide(L)'
;MPSNNEQLQPITSIFFKLYCILTLAWSYILSARLLELQKHDGAELVYTSSTANPRAVDGVDRDEVKRAPPIEVHIGEAESNVARWWMAIQAPKHGWKAVLTKRNDNVYLAPWSIDLGEDELFEILWQGIGTSAPEFADCFPLSSGEALMALSEFCLLHGLGDQFFGAFAAALTFPTNQHYKRRIELSSPTIVLGRVEFISDKALGNEYIALGDDLAYYMALSCNPSVVMSSLSGSFWEPGVPCNLVSSWLHPVVEELPTRSELAEAPGAALSGLVPKVIYLAKSGTPPLDPSGFPWTSSAQNFMDFAGSGPYFACDEFREYAIKRANVWRLLCLPVTEDDGLHYNSLSFSPWPPIGQTKEKNCALRT
;
A
#
# COMPACT_ATOMS: atom_id res chain seq x y z
N MET A 1 -47.69 -12.69 6.55
CA MET A 1 -46.48 -11.91 6.83
C MET A 1 -45.29 -12.86 6.83
N PRO A 2 -44.62 -13.10 5.68
CA PRO A 2 -43.28 -13.65 5.67
C PRO A 2 -42.25 -12.52 5.47
N SER A 3 -41.17 -12.66 6.22
CA SER A 3 -39.99 -11.82 6.32
C SER A 3 -39.21 -11.70 5.00
N ASN A 4 -38.98 -10.46 4.56
CA ASN A 4 -37.99 -10.10 3.55
C ASN A 4 -36.57 -10.29 4.13
N ASN A 5 -35.97 -11.45 3.88
CA ASN A 5 -34.51 -11.59 3.88
C ASN A 5 -34.04 -11.32 2.44
N GLU A 6 -33.72 -10.06 2.14
CA GLU A 6 -33.00 -9.73 0.91
C GLU A 6 -31.57 -10.28 1.03
N GLN A 7 -31.30 -11.34 0.27
CA GLN A 7 -29.96 -11.89 0.04
C GLN A 7 -29.11 -10.90 -0.77
N LEU A 8 -28.50 -9.92 -0.11
CA LEU A 8 -27.57 -8.95 -0.72
C LEU A 8 -26.12 -9.49 -0.88
N GLN A 9 -25.95 -10.79 -1.13
CA GLN A 9 -24.67 -11.51 -1.02
C GLN A 9 -23.90 -11.88 -2.32
N PRO A 10 -24.39 -11.71 -3.58
CA PRO A 10 -23.57 -12.03 -4.75
C PRO A 10 -22.66 -10.87 -5.22
N ILE A 11 -23.09 -9.62 -5.06
CA ILE A 11 -22.38 -8.45 -5.63
C ILE A 11 -21.10 -8.13 -4.84
N THR A 12 -21.17 -8.11 -3.51
CA THR A 12 -20.02 -7.80 -2.64
C THR A 12 -18.86 -8.78 -2.79
N SER A 13 -19.15 -10.07 -3.04
CA SER A 13 -18.15 -11.11 -3.29
C SER A 13 -17.36 -10.86 -4.60
N ILE A 14 -18.01 -10.38 -5.65
CA ILE A 14 -17.36 -10.09 -6.94
C ILE A 14 -16.48 -8.85 -6.83
N PHE A 15 -16.98 -7.77 -6.23
CA PHE A 15 -16.23 -6.53 -6.00
C PHE A 15 -14.95 -6.78 -5.20
N PHE A 16 -15.02 -7.60 -4.16
CA PHE A 16 -13.86 -7.99 -3.36
C PHE A 16 -12.78 -8.68 -4.20
N LYS A 17 -13.18 -9.62 -5.07
CA LYS A 17 -12.22 -10.37 -5.87
C LYS A 17 -11.59 -9.53 -6.99
N LEU A 18 -12.25 -8.47 -7.45
CA LEU A 18 -11.65 -7.48 -8.36
C LEU A 18 -10.54 -6.66 -7.67
N TYR A 19 -10.74 -6.18 -6.43
CA TYR A 19 -9.67 -5.56 -5.65
C TYR A 19 -8.44 -6.45 -5.54
N CYS A 20 -8.64 -7.75 -5.31
CA CYS A 20 -7.54 -8.70 -5.25
C CYS A 20 -6.76 -8.76 -6.56
N ILE A 21 -7.47 -8.93 -7.68
CA ILE A 21 -6.87 -9.00 -9.02
C ILE A 21 -6.09 -7.73 -9.34
N LEU A 22 -6.67 -6.56 -9.08
CA LEU A 22 -6.01 -5.26 -9.30
C LEU A 22 -4.77 -5.11 -8.42
N THR A 23 -4.83 -5.55 -7.16
CA THR A 23 -3.68 -5.46 -6.24
C THR A 23 -2.54 -6.37 -6.71
N LEU A 24 -2.86 -7.57 -7.21
CA LEU A 24 -1.89 -8.49 -7.78
C LEU A 24 -1.27 -7.93 -9.07
N ALA A 25 -2.07 -7.30 -9.93
CA ALA A 25 -1.57 -6.62 -11.12
C ALA A 25 -0.61 -5.48 -10.76
N TRP A 26 -0.94 -4.69 -9.74
CA TRP A 26 -0.02 -3.67 -9.22
C TRP A 26 1.27 -4.25 -8.65
N SER A 27 1.19 -5.37 -7.93
CA SER A 27 2.37 -6.05 -7.39
C SER A 27 3.33 -6.50 -8.50
N TYR A 28 2.78 -6.94 -9.65
CA TYR A 28 3.55 -7.22 -10.85
C TYR A 28 4.18 -5.95 -11.43
N ILE A 29 3.38 -4.90 -11.65
CA ILE A 29 3.84 -3.65 -12.28
C ILE A 29 5.01 -3.04 -11.48
N LEU A 30 4.88 -2.96 -10.15
CA LEU A 30 5.92 -2.46 -9.26
C LEU A 30 7.20 -3.31 -9.33
N SER A 31 7.03 -4.63 -9.39
CA SER A 31 8.15 -5.57 -9.49
C SER A 31 8.86 -5.47 -10.85
N ALA A 32 8.11 -5.42 -11.95
CA ALA A 32 8.65 -5.23 -13.29
C ALA A 32 9.39 -3.89 -13.41
N ARG A 33 8.79 -2.81 -12.89
CA ARG A 33 9.39 -1.48 -12.89
C ARG A 33 10.71 -1.45 -12.13
N LEU A 34 10.81 -2.17 -11.01
CA LEU A 34 12.06 -2.26 -10.24
C LEU A 34 13.18 -2.88 -11.07
N LEU A 35 12.89 -3.98 -11.79
CA LEU A 35 13.88 -4.66 -12.63
C LEU A 35 14.33 -3.75 -13.79
N GLU A 36 13.39 -3.06 -14.43
CA GLU A 36 13.68 -2.09 -15.51
C GLU A 36 14.56 -0.94 -15.05
N LEU A 37 14.38 -0.46 -13.81
CA LEU A 37 15.19 0.62 -13.23
C LEU A 37 16.58 0.14 -12.80
N GLN A 38 16.69 -1.07 -12.23
CA GLN A 38 17.96 -1.60 -11.73
C GLN A 38 18.94 -1.96 -12.85
N LYS A 39 18.45 -2.43 -14.00
CA LYS A 39 19.27 -2.80 -15.19
C LYS A 39 20.51 -3.65 -14.85
N HIS A 40 20.38 -4.55 -13.87
CA HIS A 40 21.48 -5.36 -13.38
C HIS A 40 21.53 -6.71 -14.11
N ASP A 41 22.74 -7.22 -14.39
CA ASP A 41 22.92 -8.54 -14.98
C ASP A 41 22.39 -9.64 -14.05
N GLY A 42 21.44 -10.45 -14.54
CA GLY A 42 20.77 -11.51 -13.77
C GLY A 42 19.46 -11.10 -13.09
N ALA A 43 19.03 -9.84 -13.26
CA ALA A 43 17.67 -9.42 -12.96
C ALA A 43 16.74 -9.91 -14.09
N GLU A 44 15.72 -10.70 -13.78
CA GLU A 44 14.82 -11.28 -14.79
C GLU A 44 13.38 -11.35 -14.30
N LEU A 45 12.46 -11.05 -15.21
CA LEU A 45 11.04 -11.29 -15.04
C LEU A 45 10.69 -12.56 -15.82
N VAL A 46 10.15 -13.58 -15.15
CA VAL A 46 9.89 -14.89 -15.76
C VAL A 46 8.51 -15.41 -15.42
N TYR A 47 7.85 -16.04 -16.39
CA TYR A 47 6.65 -16.83 -16.12
C TYR A 47 7.03 -18.19 -15.54
N THR A 48 6.19 -18.70 -14.65
CA THR A 48 6.30 -20.07 -14.16
C THR A 48 5.38 -21.00 -14.96
N SER A 49 5.44 -22.30 -14.67
CA SER A 49 4.48 -23.27 -15.17
C SER A 49 3.09 -23.16 -14.55
N SER A 50 2.92 -22.36 -13.49
CA SER A 50 1.61 -22.12 -12.88
C SER A 50 0.83 -21.12 -13.73
N THR A 51 -0.39 -21.48 -14.09
CA THR A 51 -1.30 -20.65 -14.90
C THR A 51 -2.72 -20.81 -14.39
N ALA A 52 -3.51 -19.73 -14.42
CA ALA A 52 -4.96 -19.84 -14.30
C ALA A 52 -5.53 -20.49 -15.57
N ASN A 53 -6.62 -21.27 -15.44
CA ASN A 53 -7.24 -21.95 -16.58
C ASN A 53 -7.94 -20.92 -17.49
N PRO A 54 -7.55 -20.81 -18.78
CA PRO A 54 -8.24 -19.95 -19.72
C PRO A 54 -9.48 -20.66 -20.28
N ARG A 55 -10.61 -19.94 -20.34
CA ARG A 55 -11.78 -20.40 -21.08
C ARG A 55 -12.12 -19.42 -22.19
N ALA A 56 -12.08 -19.90 -23.43
CA ALA A 56 -12.53 -19.14 -24.58
C ALA A 56 -14.06 -19.00 -24.53
N VAL A 57 -14.58 -17.80 -24.78
CA VAL A 57 -16.01 -17.48 -24.67
C VAL A 57 -16.88 -18.37 -25.59
N ASP A 58 -16.32 -18.91 -26.67
CA ASP A 58 -17.03 -19.73 -27.65
C ASP A 58 -16.99 -21.25 -27.39
N GLY A 59 -16.33 -21.69 -26.30
CA GLY A 59 -16.16 -23.10 -25.95
C GLY A 59 -17.25 -23.62 -25.01
N VAL A 60 -18.27 -24.27 -25.55
CA VAL A 60 -19.21 -25.07 -24.76
C VAL A 60 -18.49 -26.33 -24.29
N ASP A 61 -18.02 -26.35 -23.05
CA ASP A 61 -17.71 -27.60 -22.36
C ASP A 61 -18.55 -27.76 -21.10
N ARG A 62 -19.22 -28.92 -21.03
CA ARG A 62 -20.11 -29.34 -19.95
C ARG A 62 -19.38 -30.40 -19.14
N ASP A 63 -18.56 -29.97 -18.20
CA ASP A 63 -18.20 -30.84 -17.08
C ASP A 63 -18.44 -30.10 -15.77
N GLU A 64 -19.62 -30.39 -15.19
CA GLU A 64 -20.03 -29.96 -13.86
C GLU A 64 -19.17 -30.66 -12.80
N VAL A 65 -18.01 -30.08 -12.49
CA VAL A 65 -17.32 -30.41 -11.23
C VAL A 65 -17.92 -29.56 -10.11
N LYS A 66 -18.38 -30.23 -9.05
CA LYS A 66 -18.95 -29.66 -7.81
C LYS A 66 -17.95 -28.79 -7.03
N ARG A 67 -17.52 -27.67 -7.59
CA ARG A 67 -16.88 -26.56 -6.88
C ARG A 67 -17.78 -25.35 -6.96
N ALA A 68 -17.63 -24.40 -6.03
CA ALA A 68 -18.29 -23.10 -6.16
C ALA A 68 -17.95 -22.54 -7.56
N PRO A 69 -18.93 -21.93 -8.27
CA PRO A 69 -18.68 -21.44 -9.61
C PRO A 69 -17.50 -20.47 -9.56
N PRO A 70 -16.46 -20.69 -10.38
CA PRO A 70 -15.34 -19.76 -10.44
C PRO A 70 -15.86 -18.40 -10.92
N ILE A 71 -15.18 -17.32 -10.50
CA ILE A 71 -15.54 -15.98 -10.97
C ILE A 71 -15.00 -15.82 -12.37
N GLU A 72 -15.90 -15.53 -13.28
CA GLU A 72 -15.63 -15.21 -14.66
C GLU A 72 -15.14 -13.76 -14.78
N VAL A 73 -13.85 -13.59 -15.07
CA VAL A 73 -13.25 -12.26 -15.28
C VAL A 73 -13.11 -12.03 -16.78
N HIS A 74 -13.89 -11.10 -17.33
CA HIS A 74 -13.82 -10.74 -18.73
C HIS A 74 -12.68 -9.75 -18.99
N ILE A 75 -11.64 -10.18 -19.71
CA ILE A 75 -10.50 -9.30 -20.04
C ILE A 75 -10.81 -8.42 -21.27
N GLY A 76 -11.83 -8.77 -22.05
CA GLY A 76 -12.14 -8.12 -23.33
C GLY A 76 -11.28 -8.67 -24.47
N GLU A 77 -11.23 -7.92 -25.57
CA GLU A 77 -10.34 -8.21 -26.71
C GLU A 77 -8.90 -7.88 -26.32
N ALA A 78 -8.06 -8.91 -26.21
CA ALA A 78 -6.67 -8.76 -25.78
C ALA A 78 -5.73 -9.65 -26.58
N GLU A 79 -4.51 -9.17 -26.80
CA GLU A 79 -3.42 -9.94 -27.41
C GLU A 79 -3.00 -11.12 -26.52
N SER A 80 -2.39 -12.15 -27.13
CA SER A 80 -1.97 -13.38 -26.43
C SER A 80 -1.03 -13.11 -25.24
N ASN A 81 -0.14 -12.12 -25.32
CA ASN A 81 0.75 -11.74 -24.22
C ASN A 81 -0.01 -11.14 -23.03
N VAL A 82 -1.01 -10.28 -23.30
CA VAL A 82 -1.86 -9.67 -22.27
C VAL A 82 -2.73 -10.73 -21.60
N ALA A 83 -3.30 -11.65 -22.38
CA ALA A 83 -4.03 -12.79 -21.84
C ALA A 83 -3.14 -13.67 -20.95
N ARG A 84 -1.92 -14.01 -21.42
CA ARG A 84 -0.95 -14.80 -20.66
C ARG A 84 -0.53 -14.12 -19.35
N TRP A 85 -0.39 -12.81 -19.38
CA TRP A 85 -0.07 -11.99 -18.21
C TRP A 85 -1.17 -12.06 -17.15
N TRP A 86 -2.43 -11.85 -17.54
CA TRP A 86 -3.57 -12.01 -16.62
C TRP A 86 -3.67 -13.42 -16.04
N MET A 87 -3.36 -14.45 -16.84
CA MET A 87 -3.28 -15.84 -16.37
C MET A 87 -2.15 -16.05 -15.35
N ALA A 88 -1.03 -15.35 -15.48
CA ALA A 88 0.09 -15.44 -14.56
C ALA A 88 -0.21 -14.77 -13.21
N ILE A 89 -0.85 -13.60 -13.24
CA ILE A 89 -1.21 -12.84 -12.03
C ILE A 89 -2.18 -13.62 -11.14
N GLN A 90 -3.12 -14.34 -11.76
CA GLN A 90 -4.18 -15.07 -11.05
C GLN A 90 -3.83 -16.55 -10.80
N ALA A 91 -2.63 -16.99 -11.19
CA ALA A 91 -2.24 -18.39 -11.04
C ALA A 91 -2.04 -18.75 -9.55
N PRO A 92 -2.45 -19.95 -9.12
CA PRO A 92 -2.21 -20.40 -7.76
C PRO A 92 -0.70 -20.43 -7.46
N LYS A 93 -0.33 -20.07 -6.22
CA LYS A 93 1.06 -19.88 -5.78
C LYS A 93 1.73 -18.69 -6.49
N HIS A 94 2.40 -18.95 -7.60
CA HIS A 94 3.16 -17.96 -8.36
C HIS A 94 3.07 -18.27 -9.85
N GLY A 95 2.37 -17.48 -10.64
CA GLY A 95 2.42 -17.59 -12.12
C GLY A 95 3.56 -16.82 -12.76
N TRP A 96 4.24 -15.98 -11.99
CA TRP A 96 5.38 -15.17 -12.40
C TRP A 96 6.37 -15.00 -11.24
N LYS A 97 7.60 -14.61 -11.55
CA LYS A 97 8.64 -14.24 -10.58
C LYS A 97 9.44 -13.07 -11.10
N ALA A 98 9.65 -12.06 -10.24
CA ALA A 98 10.59 -10.99 -10.47
C ALA A 98 11.86 -11.24 -9.66
N VAL A 99 12.89 -11.78 -10.32
CA VAL A 99 14.17 -12.13 -9.69
C VAL A 99 15.09 -10.92 -9.77
N LEU A 100 15.51 -10.39 -8.62
CA LEU A 100 16.48 -9.29 -8.54
C LEU A 100 17.90 -9.79 -8.75
N THR A 101 18.26 -10.86 -8.05
CA THR A 101 19.59 -11.46 -8.13
C THR A 101 19.57 -12.89 -7.59
N LYS A 102 20.56 -13.68 -8.02
CA LYS A 102 20.82 -15.04 -7.53
C LYS A 102 22.20 -15.04 -6.88
N ARG A 103 22.27 -15.28 -5.57
CA ARG A 103 23.53 -15.28 -4.82
C ARG A 103 23.57 -16.44 -3.83
N ASN A 104 24.64 -17.23 -3.88
CA ASN A 104 24.89 -18.34 -2.95
C ASN A 104 23.67 -19.28 -2.84
N ASP A 105 23.16 -19.76 -3.97
CA ASP A 105 21.95 -20.59 -4.11
C ASP A 105 20.62 -19.96 -3.65
N ASN A 106 20.64 -18.72 -3.17
CA ASN A 106 19.43 -17.97 -2.81
C ASN A 106 18.97 -17.09 -3.96
N VAL A 107 17.66 -17.16 -4.25
CA VAL A 107 16.97 -16.30 -5.21
C VAL A 107 16.32 -15.15 -4.44
N TYR A 108 16.70 -13.92 -4.74
CA TYR A 108 16.12 -12.72 -4.14
C TYR A 108 15.05 -12.18 -5.08
N LEU A 109 13.83 -12.06 -4.60
CA LEU A 109 12.68 -11.57 -5.36
C LEU A 109 12.41 -10.10 -5.09
N ALA A 110 11.68 -9.45 -5.99
CA ALA A 110 11.20 -8.09 -5.79
C ALA A 110 10.30 -8.00 -4.53
N PRO A 111 10.33 -6.88 -3.78
CA PRO A 111 9.59 -6.73 -2.51
C PRO A 111 8.08 -6.94 -2.61
N TRP A 112 7.49 -6.73 -3.78
CA TRP A 112 6.05 -6.89 -4.03
C TRP A 112 5.69 -8.30 -4.52
N SER A 113 6.64 -9.21 -4.68
CA SER A 113 6.35 -10.61 -5.05
C SER A 113 5.62 -11.29 -3.89
N ILE A 114 4.44 -11.84 -4.18
CA ILE A 114 3.59 -12.52 -3.18
C ILE A 114 3.07 -13.85 -3.69
N ASP A 115 2.87 -14.78 -2.76
CA ASP A 115 2.30 -16.09 -3.00
C ASP A 115 0.78 -16.05 -2.82
N LEU A 116 0.04 -16.53 -3.82
CA LEU A 116 -1.38 -16.81 -3.68
C LEU A 116 -1.60 -18.16 -2.98
N GLY A 117 -2.53 -18.18 -2.02
CA GLY A 117 -2.94 -19.41 -1.34
C GLY A 117 -3.60 -20.41 -2.29
N GLU A 118 -3.54 -21.71 -1.96
CA GLU A 118 -4.05 -22.80 -2.82
C GLU A 118 -5.59 -22.79 -2.98
N ASP A 119 -6.31 -22.07 -2.12
CA ASP A 119 -7.79 -22.08 -2.05
C ASP A 119 -8.46 -21.03 -2.95
N GLU A 120 -7.71 -20.10 -3.54
CA GLU A 120 -8.25 -19.02 -4.39
C GLU A 120 -8.19 -19.42 -5.87
N LEU A 121 -9.33 -19.82 -6.43
CA LEU A 121 -9.46 -20.20 -7.85
C LEU A 121 -10.18 -19.10 -8.64
N PHE A 122 -9.53 -18.60 -9.69
CA PHE A 122 -10.08 -17.66 -10.66
C PHE A 122 -10.23 -18.36 -12.03
N GLU A 123 -11.30 -18.06 -12.77
CA GLU A 123 -11.46 -18.49 -14.16
C GLU A 123 -11.47 -17.27 -15.08
N ILE A 124 -10.62 -17.30 -16.10
CA ILE A 124 -10.43 -16.17 -17.00
C ILE A 124 -11.27 -16.37 -18.25
N LEU A 125 -12.14 -15.41 -18.53
CA LEU A 125 -12.85 -15.32 -19.80
C LEU A 125 -12.13 -14.35 -20.73
N TRP A 126 -11.65 -14.90 -21.84
CA TRP A 126 -10.88 -14.17 -22.84
C TRP A 126 -11.54 -14.27 -24.21
N GLN A 127 -11.66 -13.14 -24.90
CA GLN A 127 -12.06 -13.04 -26.29
C GLN A 127 -10.81 -12.76 -27.11
N GLY A 128 -10.31 -13.79 -27.79
CA GLY A 128 -9.07 -13.68 -28.54
C GLY A 128 -9.19 -12.88 -29.82
N ILE A 129 -8.17 -12.07 -30.10
CA ILE A 129 -7.96 -11.45 -31.41
C ILE A 129 -7.38 -12.53 -32.34
N GLY A 130 -8.25 -13.40 -32.87
CA GLY A 130 -7.87 -14.52 -33.76
C GLY A 130 -8.49 -15.86 -33.38
N THR A 131 -8.97 -16.61 -34.38
CA THR A 131 -9.83 -17.81 -34.27
C THR A 131 -9.13 -19.14 -33.90
N SER A 132 -7.94 -19.12 -33.30
CA SER A 132 -7.26 -20.35 -32.86
C SER A 132 -6.75 -20.21 -31.44
N ALA A 133 -6.95 -21.26 -30.62
CA ALA A 133 -6.42 -21.33 -29.26
C ALA A 133 -4.91 -20.96 -29.28
N PRO A 134 -4.49 -19.90 -28.58
CA PRO A 134 -3.13 -19.38 -28.68
C PRO A 134 -2.14 -20.35 -28.05
N GLU A 135 -1.02 -20.60 -28.75
CA GLU A 135 0.13 -21.26 -28.15
C GLU A 135 0.82 -20.27 -27.19
N PHE A 136 0.46 -20.34 -25.91
CA PHE A 136 1.02 -19.47 -24.86
C PHE A 136 2.50 -19.76 -24.53
N ALA A 137 3.12 -20.75 -25.18
CA ALA A 137 4.51 -21.15 -24.97
C ALA A 137 5.51 -20.07 -25.41
N ASP A 138 5.16 -19.26 -26.42
CA ASP A 138 6.02 -18.21 -26.98
C ASP A 138 5.78 -16.82 -26.35
N CYS A 139 4.85 -16.72 -25.40
CA CYS A 139 4.52 -15.45 -24.75
C CYS A 139 5.60 -15.02 -23.76
N PHE A 140 5.94 -13.73 -23.77
CA PHE A 140 6.92 -13.14 -22.87
C PHE A 140 6.26 -12.27 -21.79
N PRO A 141 6.88 -12.10 -20.61
CA PRO A 141 6.39 -11.19 -19.59
C PRO A 141 6.31 -9.74 -20.08
N LEU A 142 5.19 -9.08 -19.82
CA LEU A 142 4.99 -7.67 -20.13
C LEU A 142 5.96 -6.77 -19.36
N SER A 143 6.37 -5.67 -19.98
CA SER A 143 6.99 -4.55 -19.27
C SER A 143 6.01 -3.90 -18.30
N SER A 144 6.52 -3.09 -17.38
CA SER A 144 5.71 -2.31 -16.43
C SER A 144 4.74 -1.37 -17.15
N GLY A 145 5.17 -0.76 -18.26
CA GLY A 145 4.35 0.13 -19.08
C GLY A 145 3.22 -0.62 -19.81
N GLU A 146 3.54 -1.74 -20.45
CA GLU A 146 2.53 -2.58 -21.13
C GLU A 146 1.50 -3.14 -20.13
N ALA A 147 1.96 -3.60 -18.97
CA ALA A 147 1.10 -4.08 -17.90
C ALA A 147 0.21 -2.96 -17.32
N LEU A 148 0.73 -1.74 -17.17
CA LEU A 148 -0.06 -0.59 -16.71
C LEU A 148 -1.13 -0.17 -17.74
N MET A 149 -0.81 -0.20 -19.04
CA MET A 149 -1.80 0.05 -20.09
C MET A 149 -2.90 -1.02 -20.06
N ALA A 150 -2.54 -2.30 -19.98
CA ALA A 150 -3.52 -3.38 -19.90
C ALA A 150 -4.40 -3.29 -18.64
N LEU A 151 -3.82 -2.89 -17.50
CA LEU A 151 -4.58 -2.64 -16.26
C LEU A 151 -5.53 -1.44 -16.40
N SER A 152 -5.07 -0.37 -17.02
CA SER A 152 -5.87 0.85 -17.27
C SER A 152 -7.08 0.54 -18.15
N GLU A 153 -6.87 -0.17 -19.27
CA GLU A 153 -7.94 -0.62 -20.17
C GLU A 153 -8.94 -1.52 -19.45
N PHE A 154 -8.46 -2.46 -18.64
CA PHE A 154 -9.32 -3.33 -17.83
C PHE A 154 -10.17 -2.52 -16.83
N CYS A 155 -9.58 -1.56 -16.12
CA CYS A 155 -10.32 -0.71 -15.19
C CYS A 155 -11.36 0.17 -15.90
N LEU A 156 -11.06 0.67 -17.10
CA LEU A 156 -12.01 1.45 -17.90
C LEU A 156 -13.16 0.59 -18.42
N LEU A 157 -12.88 -0.65 -18.85
CA LEU A 157 -13.88 -1.60 -19.33
C LEU A 157 -14.91 -1.95 -18.25
N HIS A 158 -14.45 -2.12 -16.99
CA HIS A 158 -15.28 -2.54 -15.86
C HIS A 158 -15.73 -1.39 -14.95
N GLY A 159 -15.32 -0.15 -15.22
CA GLY A 159 -15.66 1.02 -14.40
C GLY A 159 -15.05 0.99 -12.99
N LEU A 160 -13.82 0.50 -12.84
CA LEU A 160 -13.17 0.21 -11.54
C LEU A 160 -12.26 1.32 -11.04
N GLY A 161 -12.59 2.59 -11.30
CA GLY A 161 -11.66 3.68 -11.00
C GLY A 161 -11.47 3.99 -9.52
N ASP A 162 -12.52 3.80 -8.74
CA ASP A 162 -12.49 3.79 -7.28
C ASP A 162 -11.58 2.68 -6.71
N GLN A 163 -11.49 1.54 -7.40
CA GLN A 163 -10.69 0.40 -6.97
C GLN A 163 -9.22 0.50 -7.39
N PHE A 164 -8.94 1.19 -8.50
CA PHE A 164 -7.59 1.30 -9.07
C PHE A 164 -6.56 1.83 -8.08
N PHE A 165 -6.85 2.99 -7.45
CA PHE A 165 -5.95 3.61 -6.47
C PHE A 165 -5.96 2.88 -5.13
N GLY A 166 -7.09 2.29 -4.72
CA GLY A 166 -7.16 1.48 -3.50
C GLY A 166 -6.27 0.24 -3.59
N ALA A 167 -6.33 -0.46 -4.72
CA ALA A 167 -5.49 -1.61 -5.02
C ALA A 167 -4.00 -1.24 -5.13
N PHE A 168 -3.70 -0.08 -5.75
CA PHE A 168 -2.34 0.46 -5.80
C PHE A 168 -1.79 0.69 -4.39
N ALA A 169 -2.53 1.42 -3.55
CA ALA A 169 -2.15 1.68 -2.17
C ALA A 169 -2.00 0.38 -1.37
N ALA A 170 -2.82 -0.62 -1.61
CA ALA A 170 -2.70 -1.93 -0.97
C ALA A 170 -1.38 -2.62 -1.34
N ALA A 171 -1.02 -2.64 -2.63
CA ALA A 171 0.23 -3.22 -3.10
C ALA A 171 1.45 -2.50 -2.49
N LEU A 172 1.42 -1.17 -2.34
CA LEU A 172 2.50 -0.41 -1.68
C LEU A 172 2.74 -0.82 -0.22
N THR A 173 1.79 -1.47 0.45
CA THR A 173 1.98 -1.95 1.82
C THR A 173 2.59 -3.37 1.90
N PHE A 174 2.80 -4.07 0.78
CA PHE A 174 3.30 -5.45 0.80
C PHE A 174 4.68 -5.59 1.45
N PRO A 175 5.69 -4.76 1.15
CA PRO A 175 6.99 -4.85 1.82
C PRO A 175 6.86 -4.61 3.32
N THR A 176 5.94 -3.75 3.73
CA THR A 176 5.66 -3.48 5.16
C THR A 176 5.02 -4.69 5.83
N ASN A 177 4.05 -5.35 5.19
CA ASN A 177 3.48 -6.60 5.70
C ASN A 177 4.55 -7.69 5.87
N GLN A 178 5.44 -7.84 4.89
CA GLN A 178 6.57 -8.78 4.96
C GLN A 178 7.52 -8.43 6.12
N HIS A 179 7.86 -7.15 6.30
CA HIS A 179 8.70 -6.68 7.41
C HIS A 179 8.12 -7.06 8.78
N TYR A 180 6.81 -6.92 8.97
CA TYR A 180 6.11 -7.32 10.20
C TYR A 180 5.71 -8.80 10.24
N LYS A 181 6.13 -9.62 9.27
CA LYS A 181 5.80 -11.05 9.15
C LYS A 181 4.30 -11.32 9.21
N ARG A 182 3.52 -10.42 8.59
CA ARG A 182 2.06 -10.49 8.50
C ARG A 182 1.68 -11.16 7.18
N ARG A 183 0.71 -12.08 7.25
CA ARG A 183 0.02 -12.55 6.05
C ARG A 183 -0.80 -11.39 5.50
N ILE A 184 -0.67 -11.14 4.20
CA ILE A 184 -1.54 -10.22 3.48
C ILE A 184 -2.91 -10.88 3.41
N GLU A 185 -3.86 -10.30 4.12
CA GLU A 185 -5.26 -10.70 4.07
C GLU A 185 -5.97 -9.64 3.25
N LEU A 186 -5.99 -9.85 1.93
CA LEU A 186 -6.88 -9.09 1.06
C LEU A 186 -8.29 -9.38 1.58
N SER A 187 -8.83 -8.48 2.38
CA SER A 187 -10.11 -8.62 3.06
C SER A 187 -11.14 -7.79 2.29
N SER A 188 -12.39 -8.25 2.26
CA SER A 188 -13.48 -7.42 1.75
C SER A 188 -13.53 -6.14 2.57
N PRO A 189 -13.27 -4.96 1.97
CA PRO A 189 -13.76 -3.77 2.60
C PRO A 189 -15.28 -3.87 2.58
N THR A 190 -15.93 -3.83 3.73
CA THR A 190 -17.33 -3.38 3.82
C THR A 190 -17.35 -1.87 3.58
N ILE A 191 -16.66 -1.40 2.53
CA ILE A 191 -16.84 -0.03 2.08
C ILE A 191 -18.15 -0.10 1.29
N VAL A 192 -19.22 0.37 1.92
CA VAL A 192 -20.42 0.77 1.18
C VAL A 192 -20.00 1.98 0.36
N LEU A 193 -19.35 1.72 -0.78
CA LEU A 193 -19.18 2.71 -1.83
C LEU A 193 -20.61 3.09 -2.22
N GLY A 194 -21.05 4.25 -1.72
CA GLY A 194 -22.20 4.91 -2.31
C GLY A 194 -21.93 4.96 -3.80
N ARG A 195 -22.83 4.36 -4.60
CA ARG A 195 -22.73 4.33 -6.06
C ARG A 195 -22.37 5.73 -6.55
N VAL A 196 -21.11 5.94 -6.86
CA VAL A 196 -20.71 7.09 -7.67
C VAL A 196 -21.04 6.64 -9.09
N GLU A 197 -22.03 7.28 -9.70
CA GLU A 197 -22.30 7.10 -11.13
C GLU A 197 -21.03 7.46 -11.89
N PHE A 198 -20.32 6.46 -12.41
CA PHE A 198 -19.03 6.68 -13.05
C PHE A 198 -19.24 7.03 -14.52
N ILE A 199 -18.75 8.21 -14.90
CA ILE A 199 -18.62 8.64 -16.28
C ILE A 199 -17.28 8.07 -16.76
N SER A 200 -17.33 7.15 -17.74
CA SER A 200 -16.13 6.76 -18.50
C SER A 200 -15.59 8.02 -19.19
N ASP A 201 -14.50 8.58 -18.65
CA ASP A 201 -13.88 9.78 -19.19
C ASP A 201 -12.43 9.46 -19.58
N LYS A 202 -12.03 9.93 -20.77
CA LYS A 202 -10.63 9.85 -21.25
C LYS A 202 -9.67 10.53 -20.27
N ALA A 203 -10.16 11.49 -19.48
CA ALA A 203 -9.40 12.12 -18.41
C ALA A 203 -8.87 11.11 -17.37
N LEU A 204 -9.70 10.13 -16.99
CA LEU A 204 -9.34 9.12 -15.98
C LEU A 204 -8.23 8.18 -16.48
N GLY A 205 -8.30 7.78 -17.76
CA GLY A 205 -7.25 6.98 -18.38
C GLY A 205 -5.90 7.71 -18.40
N ASN A 206 -5.90 9.03 -18.64
CA ASN A 206 -4.68 9.83 -18.61
C ASN A 206 -4.07 9.89 -17.19
N GLU A 207 -4.89 9.98 -16.14
CA GLU A 207 -4.41 9.96 -14.76
C GLU A 207 -3.74 8.63 -14.39
N TYR A 208 -4.28 7.50 -14.86
CA TYR A 208 -3.68 6.18 -14.62
C TYR A 208 -2.31 6.03 -15.26
N ILE A 209 -2.16 6.54 -16.49
CA ILE A 209 -0.87 6.50 -17.19
C ILE A 209 0.12 7.48 -16.55
N ALA A 210 -0.34 8.67 -16.15
CA ALA A 210 0.51 9.65 -15.45
C ALA A 210 1.06 9.09 -14.12
N LEU A 211 0.28 8.28 -13.39
CA LEU A 211 0.77 7.57 -12.19
C LEU A 211 1.99 6.68 -12.50
N GLY A 212 2.09 6.15 -13.72
CA GLY A 212 3.23 5.38 -14.22
C GLY A 212 4.57 6.13 -14.12
N ASP A 213 4.56 7.44 -14.34
CA ASP A 213 5.76 8.29 -14.31
C ASP A 213 6.27 8.45 -12.87
N ASP A 214 5.37 8.47 -11.89
CA ASP A 214 5.68 8.65 -10.47
C ASP A 214 5.96 7.32 -9.72
N LEU A 215 5.90 6.16 -10.39
CA LEU A 215 6.07 4.86 -9.74
C LEU A 215 7.38 4.74 -8.95
N ALA A 216 8.47 5.30 -9.46
CA ALA A 216 9.77 5.25 -8.77
C ALA A 216 9.72 5.91 -7.38
N TYR A 217 8.97 7.01 -7.25
CA TYR A 217 8.76 7.71 -5.98
C TYR A 217 7.96 6.83 -5.00
N TYR A 218 6.83 6.27 -5.43
CA TYR A 218 6.00 5.41 -4.58
C TYR A 218 6.68 4.08 -4.21
N MET A 219 7.50 3.54 -5.11
CA MET A 219 8.32 2.36 -4.85
C MET A 219 9.35 2.62 -3.75
N ALA A 220 10.05 3.76 -3.81
CA ALA A 220 11.00 4.15 -2.77
C ALA A 220 10.31 4.28 -1.41
N LEU A 221 9.12 4.91 -1.39
CA LEU A 221 8.28 5.02 -0.20
C LEU A 221 7.88 3.65 0.36
N SER A 222 7.37 2.76 -0.49
CA SER A 222 6.90 1.41 -0.15
C SER A 222 8.01 0.51 0.40
N CYS A 223 9.24 0.66 -0.11
CA CYS A 223 10.41 -0.08 0.34
C CYS A 223 10.96 0.39 1.70
N ASN A 224 10.39 1.43 2.33
CA ASN A 224 10.70 1.83 3.69
C ASN A 224 9.50 1.52 4.64
N PRO A 225 9.49 0.35 5.30
CA PRO A 225 8.42 -0.03 6.21
C PRO A 225 8.20 0.95 7.37
N SER A 226 9.26 1.59 7.85
CA SER A 226 9.19 2.57 8.94
C SER A 226 8.39 3.80 8.50
N VAL A 227 8.66 4.32 7.30
CA VAL A 227 7.92 5.45 6.72
C VAL A 227 6.46 5.10 6.50
N VAL A 228 6.17 3.94 5.92
CA VAL A 228 4.77 3.50 5.69
C VAL A 228 4.03 3.40 7.01
N MET A 229 4.60 2.74 8.02
CA MET A 229 3.95 2.60 9.33
C MET A 229 3.81 3.92 10.07
N SER A 230 4.82 4.78 10.02
CA SER A 230 4.78 6.10 10.64
C SER A 230 3.69 6.96 10.01
N SER A 231 3.58 6.94 8.68
CA SER A 231 2.53 7.66 7.93
C SER A 231 1.13 7.15 8.25
N LEU A 232 0.93 5.82 8.30
CA LEU A 232 -0.34 5.22 8.71
C LEU A 232 -0.68 5.49 10.18
N SER A 233 0.33 5.62 11.03
CA SER A 233 0.13 5.95 12.44
C SER A 233 -0.13 7.43 12.68
N GLY A 234 0.16 8.29 11.69
CA GLY A 234 -0.10 9.73 11.75
C GLY A 234 -1.58 10.08 11.98
N SER A 235 -2.51 9.25 11.49
CA SER A 235 -3.95 9.40 11.77
C SER A 235 -4.31 9.30 13.27
N PHE A 236 -3.42 8.70 14.08
CA PHE A 236 -3.57 8.59 15.55
C PHE A 236 -2.83 9.70 16.28
N TRP A 237 -2.49 10.79 15.60
CA TRP A 237 -1.84 11.95 16.18
C TRP A 237 -2.60 13.22 15.79
N GLU A 238 -2.91 14.03 16.80
CA GLU A 238 -3.60 15.31 16.63
C GLU A 238 -2.72 16.46 17.17
N PRO A 239 -2.41 17.47 16.34
CA PRO A 239 -1.75 18.68 16.78
C PRO A 239 -2.54 19.37 17.90
N GLY A 240 -1.87 19.67 19.01
CA GLY A 240 -2.47 20.40 20.13
C GLY A 240 -2.99 19.52 21.27
N VAL A 241 -3.07 18.20 21.09
CA VAL A 241 -3.26 17.28 22.21
C VAL A 241 -1.94 17.20 23.00
N PRO A 242 -1.91 17.61 24.27
CA PRO A 242 -0.70 17.52 25.08
C PRO A 242 -0.44 16.06 25.48
N CYS A 243 0.83 15.69 25.69
CA CYS A 243 1.18 14.28 25.89
C CYS A 243 0.52 13.63 27.12
N ASN A 244 0.14 14.41 28.14
CA ASN A 244 -0.59 13.92 29.33
C ASN A 244 -2.09 13.64 29.08
N LEU A 245 -2.65 14.06 27.94
CA LEU A 245 -4.06 13.82 27.58
C LEU A 245 -4.22 12.78 26.46
N VAL A 246 -3.10 12.23 25.96
CA VAL A 246 -3.09 11.30 24.83
C VAL A 246 -3.96 10.09 25.08
N SER A 247 -3.86 9.47 26.27
CA SER A 247 -4.68 8.30 26.59
C SER A 247 -6.17 8.63 26.53
N SER A 248 -6.59 9.77 27.09
CA SER A 248 -8.00 10.20 27.07
C SER A 248 -8.49 10.55 25.68
N TRP A 249 -7.62 11.04 24.80
CA TRP A 249 -7.95 11.36 23.41
C TRP A 249 -7.98 10.11 22.52
N LEU A 250 -7.01 9.21 22.66
CA LEU A 250 -6.84 8.04 21.79
C LEU A 250 -7.80 6.90 22.15
N HIS A 251 -8.11 6.73 23.43
CA HIS A 251 -8.99 5.64 23.90
C HIS A 251 -10.34 5.58 23.18
N PRO A 252 -11.14 6.66 23.10
CA PRO A 252 -12.43 6.60 22.40
C PRO A 252 -12.26 6.29 20.91
N VAL A 253 -11.28 6.90 20.23
CA VAL A 253 -11.00 6.64 18.79
C VAL A 253 -10.77 5.14 18.57
N VAL A 254 -9.96 4.55 19.43
CA VAL A 254 -9.55 3.16 19.30
C VAL A 254 -10.63 2.16 19.72
N GLU A 255 -11.56 2.54 20.59
CA GLU A 255 -12.73 1.73 20.94
C GLU A 255 -13.79 1.74 19.85
N GLU A 256 -13.98 2.88 19.18
CA GLU A 256 -14.95 3.04 18.09
C GLU A 256 -14.46 2.45 16.76
N LEU A 257 -13.14 2.29 16.58
CA LEU A 257 -12.60 1.69 15.38
C LEU A 257 -13.03 0.22 15.26
N PRO A 258 -13.79 -0.15 14.21
CA PRO A 258 -14.18 -1.53 14.02
C PRO A 258 -12.93 -2.38 13.89
N THR A 259 -12.94 -3.54 14.54
CA THR A 259 -11.85 -4.51 14.52
C THR A 259 -11.50 -5.00 13.10
N ARG A 260 -12.32 -4.66 12.08
CA ARG A 260 -12.04 -4.88 10.67
C ARG A 260 -12.54 -3.71 9.80
N SER A 261 -11.59 -3.11 9.06
CA SER A 261 -11.78 -2.68 7.66
C SER A 261 -12.44 -1.33 7.30
N GLU A 262 -12.92 -0.49 8.24
CA GLU A 262 -13.65 0.74 7.86
C GLU A 262 -12.81 2.05 7.96
N LEU A 263 -11.49 1.94 8.02
CA LEU A 263 -10.62 3.12 7.88
C LEU A 263 -10.64 3.60 6.43
N ALA A 264 -11.65 4.41 6.10
CA ALA A 264 -11.79 5.09 4.81
C ALA A 264 -10.56 5.97 4.48
N GLU A 265 -9.83 6.41 5.50
CA GLU A 265 -8.62 7.25 5.37
C GLU A 265 -7.37 6.46 4.94
N ALA A 266 -7.37 5.13 5.03
CA ALA A 266 -6.23 4.29 4.65
C ALA A 266 -6.67 3.01 3.91
N PRO A 267 -7.34 3.15 2.75
CA PRO A 267 -7.95 2.02 2.04
C PRO A 267 -6.92 0.94 1.71
N GLY A 268 -5.69 1.30 1.35
CA GLY A 268 -4.62 0.35 1.08
C GLY A 268 -4.22 -0.52 2.29
N ALA A 269 -4.13 0.07 3.49
CA ALA A 269 -3.80 -0.67 4.70
C ALA A 269 -4.96 -1.54 5.20
N ALA A 270 -6.20 -1.08 4.98
CA ALA A 270 -7.40 -1.88 5.24
C ALA A 270 -7.45 -3.09 4.30
N LEU A 271 -7.26 -2.84 2.99
CA LEU A 271 -7.24 -3.86 1.96
C LEU A 271 -6.13 -4.89 2.19
N SER A 272 -4.92 -4.50 2.60
CA SER A 272 -3.82 -5.46 2.81
C SER A 272 -3.85 -6.17 4.17
N GLY A 273 -4.76 -5.79 5.08
CA GLY A 273 -4.84 -6.35 6.43
C GLY A 273 -3.77 -5.82 7.40
N LEU A 274 -3.22 -4.63 7.13
CA LEU A 274 -2.20 -3.99 7.97
C LEU A 274 -2.80 -3.19 9.13
N VAL A 275 -4.06 -2.74 9.02
CA VAL A 275 -4.79 -1.95 10.04
C VAL A 275 -4.67 -2.48 11.47
N PRO A 276 -4.86 -3.79 11.78
CA PRO A 276 -4.75 -4.29 13.14
C PRO A 276 -3.36 -4.05 13.76
N LYS A 277 -2.31 -4.08 12.94
CA LYS A 277 -0.95 -3.80 13.39
C LYS A 277 -0.75 -2.32 13.69
N VAL A 278 -1.28 -1.42 12.85
CA VAL A 278 -1.26 0.03 13.09
C VAL A 278 -1.97 0.35 14.40
N ILE A 279 -3.20 -0.16 14.61
CA ILE A 279 -3.96 0.05 15.85
C ILE A 279 -3.21 -0.50 17.06
N TYR A 280 -2.61 -1.69 16.96
CA TYR A 280 -1.81 -2.26 18.03
C TYR A 280 -0.63 -1.36 18.44
N LEU A 281 0.06 -0.76 17.46
CA LEU A 281 1.18 0.15 17.73
C LEU A 281 0.70 1.51 18.25
N ALA A 282 -0.43 2.03 17.75
CA ALA A 282 -1.02 3.24 18.30
C ALA A 282 -1.41 3.05 19.78
N LYS A 283 -2.02 1.91 20.13
CA LYS A 283 -2.37 1.53 21.51
C LYS A 283 -1.17 1.47 22.46
N SER A 284 0.05 1.30 21.96
CA SER A 284 1.24 1.28 22.81
C SER A 284 1.67 2.67 23.30
N GLY A 285 1.09 3.75 22.76
CA GLY A 285 1.44 5.14 23.07
C GLY A 285 2.76 5.61 22.46
N THR A 286 3.43 4.74 21.70
CA THR A 286 4.71 5.00 21.02
C THR A 286 4.67 4.42 19.62
N PRO A 287 3.78 4.92 18.73
CA PRO A 287 3.75 4.46 17.35
C PRO A 287 5.13 4.72 16.68
N PRO A 288 5.54 3.90 15.70
CA PRO A 288 6.77 4.13 14.96
C PRO A 288 6.78 5.54 14.37
N LEU A 289 7.93 6.20 14.47
CA LEU A 289 8.16 7.52 13.88
C LEU A 289 9.33 7.43 12.91
N ASP A 290 9.15 8.04 11.73
CA ASP A 290 10.21 8.21 10.74
C ASP A 290 10.25 9.68 10.28
N PRO A 291 11.42 10.34 10.37
CA PRO A 291 11.54 11.76 10.01
C PRO A 291 11.37 12.00 8.50
N SER A 292 11.49 10.94 7.70
CA SER A 292 11.25 10.99 6.26
C SER A 292 9.76 10.85 5.95
N GLY A 293 8.91 10.48 6.91
CA GLY A 293 7.48 10.30 6.67
C GLY A 293 6.79 11.56 6.18
N PHE A 294 6.94 12.67 6.90
CA PHE A 294 6.32 13.94 6.54
C PHE A 294 6.86 14.54 5.23
N PRO A 295 8.18 14.65 4.99
CA PRO A 295 8.70 15.18 3.73
C PRO A 295 8.23 14.42 2.48
N TRP A 296 8.05 13.10 2.61
CA TRP A 296 7.56 12.29 1.51
C TRP A 296 6.04 12.45 1.37
N THR A 297 5.28 12.18 2.42
CA THR A 297 3.82 12.04 2.31
C THR A 297 3.04 13.35 2.47
N SER A 298 3.69 14.43 2.90
CA SER A 298 3.05 15.66 3.38
C SER A 298 2.06 15.45 4.53
N SER A 299 2.04 14.25 5.13
CA SER A 299 1.21 13.90 6.28
C SER A 299 2.04 14.00 7.54
N ALA A 300 1.71 14.97 8.40
CA ALA A 300 2.42 15.19 9.64
C ALA A 300 2.08 14.08 10.64
N GLN A 301 3.11 13.57 11.30
CA GLN A 301 3.09 12.37 12.14
C GLN A 301 3.49 12.70 13.58
N ASN A 302 4.20 13.80 13.79
CA ASN A 302 4.67 14.20 15.10
C ASN A 302 4.96 15.70 15.20
N PHE A 303 5.19 16.18 16.43
CA PHE A 303 5.46 17.59 16.68
C PHE A 303 6.73 18.14 15.99
N MET A 304 7.72 17.30 15.67
CA MET A 304 8.96 17.70 15.00
C MET A 304 8.74 18.03 13.53
N ASP A 305 7.65 17.58 12.92
CA ASP A 305 7.32 17.88 11.52
C ASP A 305 6.95 19.35 11.31
N PHE A 306 6.56 20.03 12.39
CA PHE A 306 6.30 21.47 12.38
C PHE A 306 7.48 22.26 12.91
N ALA A 307 7.76 23.38 12.24
CA ALA A 307 8.67 24.40 12.74
C ALA A 307 8.20 24.94 14.10
N GLY A 308 9.16 25.33 14.95
CA GLY A 308 8.85 26.05 16.18
C GLY A 308 8.19 27.40 15.87
N SER A 309 7.20 27.80 16.67
CA SER A 309 6.58 29.12 16.53
C SER A 309 7.35 30.18 17.35
N GLY A 310 7.88 31.19 16.65
CA GLY A 310 8.52 32.36 17.26
C GLY A 310 9.95 32.13 17.77
N PRO A 311 10.52 33.09 18.53
CA PRO A 311 11.85 32.95 19.11
C PRO A 311 11.88 31.73 20.05
N TYR A 312 12.93 30.91 19.94
CA TYR A 312 13.07 29.70 20.75
C TYR A 312 13.13 29.99 22.25
N PHE A 313 13.75 31.11 22.61
CA PHE A 313 13.81 31.62 23.98
C PHE A 313 12.72 32.66 24.22
N ALA A 314 12.02 32.49 25.33
CA ALA A 314 11.14 33.50 25.90
C ALA A 314 11.73 33.99 27.22
N CYS A 315 11.66 35.29 27.46
CA CYS A 315 12.06 35.91 28.72
C CYS A 315 10.85 35.86 29.67
N ASP A 316 11.02 35.24 30.85
CA ASP A 316 9.97 35.20 31.86
C ASP A 316 9.83 36.52 32.63
N GLU A 317 8.83 36.62 33.52
CA GLU A 317 8.60 37.80 34.37
C GLU A 317 9.80 38.17 35.27
N PHE A 318 10.71 37.22 35.51
CA PHE A 318 11.92 37.38 36.33
C PHE A 318 13.18 37.67 35.50
N ARG A 319 13.05 37.91 34.20
CA ARG A 319 14.15 38.11 33.24
C ARG A 319 15.05 36.88 33.05
N GLU A 320 14.56 35.68 33.33
CA GLU A 320 15.27 34.46 32.97
C GLU A 320 14.81 33.94 31.60
N TYR A 321 15.78 33.60 30.74
CA TYR A 321 15.48 32.98 29.45
C TYR A 321 15.14 31.51 29.62
N ALA A 322 13.98 31.13 29.11
CA ALA A 322 13.50 29.76 29.09
C ALA A 322 13.13 29.32 27.67
N ILE A 323 13.32 28.04 27.40
CA ILE A 323 12.98 27.40 26.12
C ILE A 323 12.02 26.24 26.38
N LYS A 324 11.00 26.09 25.51
CA LYS A 324 10.09 24.94 25.55
C LYS A 324 10.86 23.65 25.31
N ARG A 325 10.61 22.60 26.08
CA ARG A 325 11.29 21.31 25.89
C ARG A 325 11.13 20.76 24.47
N ALA A 326 9.97 20.94 23.86
CA ALA A 326 9.74 20.58 22.46
C ALA A 326 10.72 21.28 21.49
N ASN A 327 11.04 22.55 21.75
CA ASN A 327 12.00 23.29 20.95
C ASN A 327 13.44 22.83 21.20
N VAL A 328 13.78 22.45 22.43
CA VAL A 328 15.07 21.81 22.73
C VAL A 328 15.24 20.54 21.90
N TRP A 329 14.22 19.67 21.86
CA TRP A 329 14.24 18.47 21.03
C TRP A 329 14.44 18.78 19.54
N ARG A 330 13.72 19.76 18.99
CA ARG A 330 13.91 20.20 17.60
C ARG A 330 15.35 20.61 17.32
N LEU A 331 15.95 21.42 18.20
CA LEU A 331 17.31 21.92 18.03
C LEU A 331 18.38 20.82 18.18
N LEU A 332 18.16 19.83 19.04
CA LEU A 332 19.08 18.69 19.21
C LEU A 332 19.11 17.74 18.01
N CYS A 333 18.03 17.70 17.22
CA CYS A 333 17.92 16.84 16.04
C CYS A 333 18.21 17.57 14.72
N LEU A 334 18.71 18.82 14.75
CA LEU A 334 19.12 19.52 13.54
C LEU A 334 20.37 18.86 12.91
N PRO A 335 20.51 18.90 11.58
CA PRO A 335 21.70 18.40 10.90
C PRO A 335 22.94 19.11 11.44
N VAL A 336 23.94 18.31 11.76
CA VAL A 336 25.19 18.78 12.37
C VAL A 336 26.05 19.46 11.31
N THR A 337 26.49 20.70 11.57
CA THR A 337 27.48 21.40 10.73
C THR A 337 28.93 21.08 11.12
N GLU A 338 29.18 20.60 12.34
CA GLU A 338 30.51 20.29 12.87
C GLU A 338 30.59 18.85 13.42
N ASP A 339 31.48 18.03 12.88
CA ASP A 339 31.63 16.61 13.26
C ASP A 339 32.26 16.45 14.66
N ASP A 340 31.44 16.63 15.69
CA ASP A 340 31.83 16.59 17.11
C ASP A 340 31.47 15.27 17.80
N GLY A 341 30.81 14.34 17.09
CA GLY A 341 30.34 13.06 17.64
C GLY A 341 29.25 13.16 18.71
N LEU A 342 28.70 14.35 18.99
CA LEU A 342 27.74 14.59 20.08
C LEU A 342 26.27 14.54 19.61
N HIS A 343 25.99 14.01 18.42
CA HIS A 343 24.67 14.09 17.81
C HIS A 343 23.74 12.99 18.32
N TYR A 344 22.47 13.33 18.48
CA TYR A 344 21.48 12.35 18.90
C TYR A 344 21.08 11.48 17.71
N ASN A 345 21.52 10.22 17.74
CA ASN A 345 21.11 9.20 16.76
C ASN A 345 19.67 8.71 16.97
N SER A 346 19.10 8.91 18.17
CA SER A 346 17.73 8.50 18.48
C SER A 346 16.79 9.69 18.45
N LEU A 347 15.82 9.63 17.55
CA LEU A 347 14.69 10.56 17.48
C LEU A 347 13.74 10.36 18.67
N SER A 348 12.80 11.29 18.83
CA SER A 348 11.73 11.15 19.82
C SER A 348 10.97 9.85 19.60
N PHE A 349 10.76 9.07 20.67
CA PHE A 349 9.90 7.89 20.66
C PHE A 349 8.40 8.20 20.78
N SER A 350 8.06 9.48 20.98
CA SER A 350 6.68 9.93 21.13
C SER A 350 6.35 11.02 20.10
N PRO A 351 5.20 10.94 19.42
CA PRO A 351 4.80 11.97 18.47
C PRO A 351 4.31 13.25 19.16
N TRP A 352 4.02 13.19 20.46
CA TRP A 352 3.56 14.33 21.24
C TRP A 352 4.71 15.11 21.86
N PRO A 353 4.60 16.45 21.93
CA PRO A 353 5.66 17.28 22.47
C PRO A 353 5.83 17.05 23.97
N PRO A 354 7.07 17.08 24.50
CA PRO A 354 7.32 16.98 25.93
C PRO A 354 6.81 18.23 26.67
N ILE A 355 6.29 18.02 27.89
CA ILE A 355 5.70 19.09 28.71
C ILE A 355 6.77 19.99 29.29
N GLY A 356 6.48 21.29 29.31
CA GLY A 356 7.18 22.28 30.11
C GLY A 356 8.33 22.99 29.39
N GLN A 357 9.11 23.72 30.18
CA GLN A 357 10.21 24.55 29.72
C GLN A 357 11.47 24.22 30.54
N THR A 358 12.63 24.60 30.02
CA THR A 358 13.90 24.53 30.73
C THR A 358 14.63 25.87 30.59
N LYS A 359 15.38 26.22 31.63
CA LYS A 359 16.16 27.46 31.66
C LYS A 359 17.35 27.33 30.71
N GLU A 360 17.76 28.42 30.07
CA GLU A 360 18.90 28.46 29.14
C GLU A 360 20.15 27.80 29.72
N LYS A 361 20.52 28.15 30.96
CA LYS A 361 21.68 27.57 31.68
C LYS A 361 21.65 26.05 31.86
N ASN A 362 20.47 25.43 31.73
CA ASN A 362 20.27 23.98 31.86
C ASN A 362 20.06 23.31 30.50
N CYS A 363 20.26 24.02 29.39
CA CYS A 363 20.12 23.50 28.04
C CYS A 363 21.50 23.31 27.42
N ALA A 364 21.80 22.10 26.98
CA ALA A 364 22.96 21.83 26.13
C ALA A 364 22.58 22.07 24.66
N LEU A 365 22.29 23.32 24.30
CA LEU A 365 22.04 23.70 22.90
C LEU A 365 23.38 24.03 22.24
N ARG A 366 23.57 23.52 21.02
CA ARG A 366 24.72 23.86 20.19
C ARG A 366 24.54 25.29 19.68
N THR A 367 25.56 26.12 19.82
CA THR A 367 25.63 27.48 19.24
C THR A 367 26.18 27.44 17.83
#